data_AF-A0A9W8ZUD0-F1
#
_entry.id   AF-A0A9W8ZUD0-F1
#
_cell.length_a   1.000
_cell.length_b   1.000
_cell.length_c   1.000
_cell.angle_alpha   90.00
_cell.angle_beta   90.00
_cell.angle_gamma   90.00
#
_symmetry.space_group_name_H-M   'P 1'
#
loop_
_entity.id
_entity.type
_entity.pdbx_description
1 polymer ?
#
loop_
_entity_poly.entity_id
_entity_poly.type
_entity_poly.pdbx_seq_one_letter_code
_entity_poly.pdbx_strand_id
1 'polypeptide(L)'
;MSRPIVTFYDRPGLFMPTVEQRSLIQELRAVAAASFSMDTSQLPNYQCLAIDDPSALSDKLIAVGRAPSTGCIIGFISSVLVKIPDFSEGEVLHIGLACLSPSSKLETVSGLAKHLMASIVYGYLLKNPSTNKVWVTNRSSNLSTLGRFAQTVDEVFPSPSHPISPPTSLHVTIANAIIGSSSRSLNVTPGELDPRTFIVRKSLFHAGKDEDQRNDRYHYSNPKMWEFYRGYLFENGSKEDESVILQVGHISPRMLYVLRAIMLAKL
;
A
#
# COMPACT_ATOMS: atom_id res chain seq x y z
N MET A 1 -23.85 -3.32 -15.23
CA MET A 1 -22.82 -4.33 -14.90
C MET A 1 -22.95 -4.67 -13.42
N SER A 2 -22.75 -5.92 -13.03
CA SER A 2 -22.83 -6.38 -11.64
C SER A 2 -21.61 -5.91 -10.83
N ARG A 3 -21.83 -5.48 -9.58
CA ARG A 3 -20.83 -4.81 -8.72
C ARG A 3 -19.78 -5.77 -8.19
N PRO A 4 -18.49 -5.39 -8.16
CA PRO A 4 -17.47 -6.22 -7.53
C PRO A 4 -17.82 -6.62 -6.10
N ILE A 5 -17.55 -7.87 -5.77
CA ILE A 5 -17.68 -8.39 -4.41
C ILE A 5 -16.34 -8.15 -3.72
N VAL A 6 -16.36 -7.39 -2.62
CA VAL A 6 -15.17 -7.12 -1.82
C VAL A 6 -15.10 -8.09 -0.65
N THR A 7 -13.96 -8.77 -0.51
CA THR A 7 -13.68 -9.68 0.61
C THR A 7 -12.43 -9.19 1.34
N PHE A 8 -12.47 -9.22 2.66
CA PHE A 8 -11.36 -8.89 3.54
C PHE A 8 -10.84 -10.15 4.23
N TYR A 9 -9.51 -10.29 4.27
CA TYR A 9 -8.80 -11.35 4.98
C TYR A 9 -7.86 -10.71 6.01
N ASP A 10 -8.01 -11.14 7.27
CA ASP A 10 -7.14 -10.76 8.39
C ASP A 10 -6.18 -11.91 8.70
N ARG A 11 -4.92 -11.75 8.33
CA ARG A 11 -3.84 -12.74 8.54
C ARG A 11 -4.22 -14.16 8.06
N PRO A 12 -4.60 -14.34 6.78
CA PRO A 12 -5.07 -15.63 6.27
C PRO A 12 -4.05 -16.76 6.48
N GLY A 13 -2.75 -16.44 6.55
CA GLY A 13 -1.70 -17.42 6.85
C GLY A 13 -1.84 -18.12 8.21
N LEU A 14 -2.63 -17.58 9.14
CA LEU A 14 -2.81 -18.13 10.49
C LEU A 14 -3.95 -19.15 10.60
N PHE A 15 -4.87 -19.22 9.63
CA PHE A 15 -6.05 -20.09 9.73
C PHE A 15 -6.43 -20.79 8.41
N MET A 16 -6.05 -20.24 7.26
CA MET A 16 -6.40 -20.80 5.96
C MET A 16 -5.56 -22.06 5.68
N PRO A 17 -6.13 -23.17 5.18
CA PRO A 17 -5.37 -24.35 4.79
C PRO A 17 -4.30 -24.02 3.73
N THR A 18 -3.15 -24.70 3.75
CA THR A 18 -2.02 -24.43 2.83
C THR A 18 -2.43 -24.48 1.35
N VAL A 19 -3.34 -25.37 0.97
CA VAL A 19 -3.84 -25.48 -0.41
C VAL A 19 -4.61 -24.21 -0.82
N GLU A 20 -5.47 -23.70 0.06
CA GLU A 20 -6.21 -22.46 -0.17
C GLU A 20 -5.29 -21.24 -0.18
N GLN A 21 -4.28 -21.19 0.71
CA GLN A 21 -3.28 -20.13 0.71
C GLN A 21 -2.52 -20.06 -0.62
N ARG A 22 -2.08 -21.21 -1.15
CA ARG A 22 -1.42 -21.27 -2.46
C ARG A 22 -2.33 -20.82 -3.59
N SER A 23 -3.61 -21.23 -3.57
CA SER A 23 -4.60 -20.79 -4.56
C SER A 23 -4.77 -19.26 -4.51
N LEU A 24 -4.91 -18.69 -3.31
CA LEU A 24 -5.04 -17.24 -3.12
C LEU A 24 -3.78 -16.52 -3.65
N ILE A 25 -2.58 -16.97 -3.29
CA ILE A 25 -1.33 -16.38 -3.77
C ILE A 25 -1.25 -16.42 -5.30
N GLN A 26 -1.63 -17.54 -5.92
CA GLN A 26 -1.64 -17.67 -7.38
C GLN A 26 -2.62 -16.69 -8.05
N GLU A 27 -3.84 -16.52 -7.52
CA GLU A 27 -4.79 -15.52 -8.02
C GLU A 27 -4.26 -14.08 -7.84
N LEU A 28 -3.66 -13.77 -6.69
CA LEU A 28 -3.05 -12.46 -6.43
C LEU A 28 -1.89 -12.19 -7.40
N ARG A 29 -1.04 -13.18 -7.67
CA ARG A 29 0.05 -13.09 -8.66
C ARG A 29 -0.47 -12.87 -10.06
N ALA A 30 -1.54 -13.55 -10.48
CA ALA A 30 -2.13 -13.32 -11.79
C ALA A 30 -2.58 -11.85 -11.97
N VAL A 31 -3.21 -11.27 -10.94
CA VAL A 31 -3.61 -9.85 -10.96
C VAL A 31 -2.41 -8.90 -10.92
N ALA A 32 -1.38 -9.21 -10.12
CA ALA A 32 -0.16 -8.41 -10.07
C ALA A 32 0.59 -8.42 -11.42
N ALA A 33 0.71 -9.59 -12.05
CA ALA A 33 1.32 -9.76 -13.37
C ALA A 33 0.59 -8.92 -14.42
N ALA A 34 -0.74 -8.97 -14.43
CA ALA A 34 -1.56 -8.15 -15.31
C ALA A 34 -1.37 -6.65 -15.03
N SER A 35 -1.42 -6.24 -13.75
CA SER A 35 -1.23 -4.83 -13.33
C SER A 35 0.13 -4.29 -13.78
N PHE A 36 1.20 -5.06 -13.60
CA PHE A 36 2.56 -4.63 -13.95
C PHE A 36 2.94 -4.93 -15.41
N SER A 37 2.04 -5.52 -16.21
CA SER A 37 2.32 -5.93 -17.59
C SER A 37 3.53 -6.87 -17.71
N MET A 38 3.64 -7.85 -16.82
CA MET A 38 4.75 -8.81 -16.78
C MET A 38 4.26 -10.26 -16.72
N ASP A 39 5.14 -11.21 -17.02
CA ASP A 39 4.83 -12.62 -16.84
C ASP A 39 4.83 -13.02 -15.35
N THR A 40 3.96 -13.96 -14.98
CA THR A 40 3.87 -14.43 -13.59
C THR A 40 5.14 -15.09 -13.07
N SER A 41 5.98 -15.65 -13.95
CA SER A 41 7.30 -16.21 -13.62
C SER A 41 8.35 -15.15 -13.29
N GLN A 42 8.14 -13.91 -13.75
CA GLN A 42 9.03 -12.78 -13.52
C GLN A 42 8.65 -11.97 -12.27
N LEU A 43 7.46 -12.21 -11.71
CA LEU A 43 7.02 -11.55 -10.50
C LEU A 43 7.92 -11.93 -9.31
N PRO A 44 8.48 -10.93 -8.60
CA PRO A 44 9.31 -11.18 -7.44
C PRO A 44 8.50 -11.84 -6.32
N ASN A 45 9.17 -12.60 -5.45
CA ASN A 45 8.62 -13.09 -4.19
C ASN A 45 8.52 -11.91 -3.21
N TYR A 46 7.44 -11.12 -3.35
CA TYR A 46 7.21 -9.87 -2.62
C TYR A 46 5.88 -9.89 -1.87
N GLN A 47 5.86 -9.54 -0.58
CA GLN A 47 4.65 -9.50 0.24
C GLN A 47 3.79 -10.77 0.12
N CYS A 48 2.49 -10.62 -0.19
CA CYS A 48 1.54 -11.71 -0.38
C CYS A 48 1.71 -12.44 -1.72
N LEU A 49 2.72 -12.10 -2.52
CA LEU A 49 3.07 -12.79 -3.76
C LEU A 49 4.17 -13.83 -3.58
N ALA A 50 4.79 -13.94 -2.40
CA ALA A 50 5.82 -14.93 -2.13
C ALA A 50 5.22 -16.34 -2.11
N ILE A 51 5.59 -17.18 -3.08
CA ILE A 51 5.10 -18.57 -3.18
C ILE A 51 5.80 -19.49 -2.20
N ASP A 52 7.09 -19.25 -1.96
CA ASP A 52 7.97 -20.14 -1.21
C ASP A 52 8.04 -19.83 0.29
N ASP A 53 7.29 -18.82 0.73
CA ASP A 53 7.26 -18.40 2.14
C ASP A 53 5.93 -18.81 2.79
N PRO A 54 5.92 -19.81 3.68
CA PRO A 54 4.71 -20.26 4.35
C PRO A 54 4.12 -19.21 5.30
N SER A 55 4.88 -18.17 5.64
CA SER A 55 4.45 -17.04 6.46
C SER A 55 4.02 -15.81 5.65
N ALA A 56 4.05 -15.88 4.32
CA ALA A 56 3.78 -14.75 3.42
C ALA A 56 2.45 -14.04 3.70
N LEU A 57 1.47 -14.77 4.26
CA LEU A 57 0.12 -14.31 4.55
C LEU A 57 -0.17 -14.10 6.06
N SER A 58 0.77 -14.40 6.94
CA SER A 58 0.55 -14.46 8.40
C SER A 58 0.51 -13.09 9.09
N ASP A 59 1.10 -12.08 8.47
CA ASP A 59 1.16 -10.68 8.94
C ASP A 59 0.40 -9.73 7.99
N LYS A 60 -0.49 -10.26 7.14
CA LYS A 60 -1.16 -9.48 6.09
C LYS A 60 -2.61 -9.19 6.40
N LEU A 61 -3.03 -7.95 6.13
CA LEU A 61 -4.42 -7.65 5.86
C LEU A 61 -4.59 -7.53 4.34
N ILE A 62 -5.53 -8.28 3.77
CA ILE A 62 -5.73 -8.34 2.31
C ILE A 62 -7.20 -8.06 2.00
N ALA A 63 -7.44 -7.07 1.14
CA ALA A 63 -8.74 -6.81 0.56
C ALA A 63 -8.70 -7.16 -0.92
N VAL A 64 -9.66 -7.95 -1.38
CA VAL A 64 -9.76 -8.40 -2.78
C VAL A 64 -11.12 -8.00 -3.35
N GLY A 65 -11.13 -7.52 -4.58
CA GLY A 65 -12.34 -7.30 -5.37
C GLY A 65 -12.49 -8.41 -6.40
N ARG A 66 -13.66 -9.05 -6.45
CA ARG A 66 -13.98 -10.12 -7.40
C ARG A 66 -15.03 -9.68 -8.40
N ALA A 67 -14.85 -10.02 -9.67
CA ALA A 67 -15.88 -9.86 -10.68
C ALA A 67 -17.04 -10.82 -10.39
N PRO A 68 -18.30 -10.35 -10.27
CA PRO A 68 -19.43 -11.23 -9.91
C PRO A 68 -19.72 -12.30 -10.95
N SER A 69 -19.43 -12.01 -12.22
CA SER A 69 -19.71 -12.91 -13.33
C SER A 69 -18.75 -14.11 -13.38
N THR A 70 -17.52 -13.96 -12.89
CA THR A 70 -16.48 -15.00 -13.00
C THR A 70 -15.95 -15.47 -11.65
N GLY A 71 -16.18 -14.71 -10.58
CA GLY A 71 -15.55 -14.93 -9.28
C GLY A 71 -14.06 -14.59 -9.23
N CYS A 72 -13.43 -14.23 -10.36
CA CYS A 72 -12.00 -13.94 -10.41
C CYS A 72 -11.65 -12.64 -9.71
N ILE A 73 -10.49 -12.58 -9.07
CA ILE A 73 -9.93 -11.33 -8.54
C ILE A 73 -9.67 -10.37 -9.72
N ILE A 74 -10.18 -9.14 -9.58
CA ILE A 74 -9.95 -8.04 -10.52
C ILE A 74 -9.09 -6.92 -9.91
N GLY A 75 -8.87 -6.96 -8.60
CA GLY A 75 -7.97 -6.04 -7.91
C GLY A 75 -7.80 -6.43 -6.45
N PHE A 76 -6.69 -6.03 -5.85
CA PHE A 76 -6.44 -6.24 -4.43
C PHE A 76 -5.54 -5.14 -3.84
N ILE A 77 -5.64 -4.98 -2.52
CA ILE A 77 -4.68 -4.25 -1.69
C ILE A 77 -4.20 -5.21 -0.60
N SER A 78 -2.89 -5.27 -0.42
CA SER A 78 -2.23 -5.99 0.66
C SER A 78 -1.47 -5.00 1.53
N SER A 79 -1.65 -5.12 2.84
CA SER A 79 -0.91 -4.36 3.83
C SER A 79 -0.26 -5.29 4.84
N VAL A 80 0.95 -4.92 5.28
CA VAL A 80 1.70 -5.64 6.31
C VAL A 80 1.40 -4.99 7.67
N LEU A 81 1.05 -5.81 8.65
CA LEU A 81 0.91 -5.38 10.04
C LEU A 81 2.29 -5.37 10.69
N VAL A 82 2.76 -4.18 11.04
CA VAL A 82 4.07 -3.98 11.67
C VAL A 82 3.87 -3.68 13.14
N LYS A 83 4.40 -4.57 13.98
CA LYS A 83 4.50 -4.34 15.43
C LYS A 83 5.76 -3.54 15.72
N ILE A 84 5.59 -2.44 16.43
CA ILE A 84 6.69 -1.62 16.92
C ILE A 84 6.78 -1.85 18.44
N PRO A 85 7.95 -2.25 18.98
CA PRO A 85 8.12 -2.40 20.42
C PRO A 85 7.74 -1.12 21.17
N ASP A 86 7.05 -1.28 22.30
CA ASP A 86 6.61 -0.19 23.19
C ASP A 86 5.76 0.91 22.53
N PHE A 87 5.17 0.62 21.36
CA PHE A 87 4.33 1.56 20.65
C PHE A 87 2.88 1.49 21.14
N SER A 88 2.47 2.50 21.90
CA SER A 88 1.17 2.56 22.57
C SER A 88 -0.03 2.73 21.63
N GLU A 89 0.21 3.06 20.36
CA GLU A 89 -0.84 3.33 19.35
C GLU A 89 -1.28 2.07 18.58
N GLY A 90 -0.69 0.90 18.86
CA GLY A 90 -1.06 -0.38 18.26
C GLY A 90 -0.12 -0.82 17.13
N GLU A 91 -0.64 -1.52 16.11
CA GLU A 91 0.13 -1.92 14.94
C GLU A 91 0.10 -0.82 13.85
N VAL A 92 1.17 -0.74 13.07
CA VAL A 92 1.24 0.13 11.89
C VAL A 92 0.89 -0.68 10.64
N LEU A 93 0.01 -0.15 9.80
CA LEU A 93 -0.29 -0.75 8.50
C LEU A 93 0.67 -0.24 7.43
N HIS A 94 1.58 -1.09 6.97
CA HIS A 94 2.40 -0.77 5.80
C HIS A 94 1.67 -1.18 4.52
N ILE A 95 1.15 -0.19 3.80
CA ILE A 95 0.44 -0.35 2.53
C ILE A 95 1.50 -0.40 1.44
N GLY A 96 1.95 -1.61 1.08
CA GLY A 96 3.06 -1.76 0.14
C GLY A 96 2.71 -2.46 -1.18
N LEU A 97 1.47 -2.92 -1.38
CA LEU A 97 1.07 -3.52 -2.66
C LEU A 97 -0.41 -3.30 -2.97
N ALA A 98 -0.68 -2.59 -4.05
CA ALA A 98 -2.00 -2.41 -4.63
C ALA A 98 -1.93 -2.73 -6.12
N CYS A 99 -2.74 -3.69 -6.58
CA CYS A 99 -2.76 -4.11 -7.97
C CYS A 99 -4.21 -4.14 -8.47
N LEU A 100 -4.45 -3.56 -9.64
CA LEU A 100 -5.75 -3.58 -10.31
C LEU A 100 -5.54 -4.14 -11.72
N SER A 101 -6.37 -5.09 -12.12
CA SER A 101 -6.23 -5.73 -13.44
C SER A 101 -6.67 -4.77 -14.56
N PRO A 102 -5.80 -4.45 -15.54
CA PRO A 102 -6.13 -3.56 -16.66
C PRO A 102 -7.02 -4.22 -17.72
N SER A 103 -7.03 -5.57 -17.79
CA SER A 103 -7.83 -6.35 -18.74
C SER A 103 -9.29 -6.47 -18.35
N SER A 104 -9.61 -6.09 -17.12
CA SER A 104 -10.98 -5.77 -16.80
C SER A 104 -11.33 -4.51 -17.61
N LYS A 105 -12.42 -4.51 -18.39
CA LYS A 105 -13.00 -3.29 -19.00
C LYS A 105 -13.44 -2.24 -17.94
N LEU A 106 -12.89 -2.33 -16.73
CA LEU A 106 -13.10 -1.59 -15.49
C LEU A 106 -11.99 -0.54 -15.27
N GLU A 107 -11.50 0.10 -16.34
CA GLU A 107 -11.22 1.55 -16.25
C GLU A 107 -12.44 2.33 -15.70
N THR A 108 -13.60 1.67 -15.60
CA THR A 108 -14.90 2.15 -15.15
C THR A 108 -15.39 1.72 -13.76
N VAL A 109 -14.72 0.85 -12.97
CA VAL A 109 -15.12 0.73 -11.54
C VAL A 109 -14.45 1.82 -10.73
N SER A 110 -14.98 3.02 -10.93
CA SER A 110 -14.66 4.19 -10.13
C SER A 110 -14.72 3.81 -8.65
N GLY A 111 -13.59 3.96 -7.96
CA GLY A 111 -13.53 3.77 -6.51
C GLY A 111 -13.26 2.36 -5.99
N LEU A 112 -12.96 1.35 -6.83
CA LEU A 112 -12.58 0.01 -6.31
C LEU A 112 -11.38 0.10 -5.35
N ALA A 113 -10.29 0.77 -5.73
CA ALA A 113 -9.14 0.97 -4.85
C ALA A 113 -9.51 1.62 -3.51
N LYS A 114 -10.44 2.59 -3.54
CA LYS A 114 -10.93 3.26 -2.33
C LYS A 114 -11.70 2.30 -1.43
N HIS A 115 -12.54 1.42 -2.01
CA HIS A 115 -13.27 0.40 -1.25
C HIS A 115 -12.34 -0.67 -0.67
N LEU A 116 -11.33 -1.11 -1.42
CA LEU A 116 -10.33 -2.05 -0.93
C LEU A 116 -9.56 -1.45 0.24
N MET A 117 -9.11 -0.20 0.12
CA MET A 117 -8.42 0.52 1.19
C MET A 117 -9.32 0.70 2.43
N ALA A 118 -10.56 1.14 2.23
CA ALA A 118 -11.52 1.27 3.32
C ALA A 118 -11.77 -0.08 4.01
N SER A 119 -11.85 -1.19 3.25
CA SER A 119 -12.03 -2.54 3.81
C SER A 119 -10.86 -2.97 4.69
N ILE A 120 -9.61 -2.66 4.30
CA ILE A 120 -8.43 -2.89 5.14
C ILE A 120 -8.54 -2.14 6.47
N VAL A 121 -8.82 -0.84 6.40
CA VAL A 121 -8.85 0.04 7.59
C VAL A 121 -10.00 -0.34 8.52
N TYR A 122 -11.18 -0.58 7.99
CA TYR A 122 -12.33 -1.03 8.79
C TYR A 122 -12.13 -2.41 9.39
N GLY A 123 -11.62 -3.35 8.59
CA GLY A 123 -11.30 -4.69 9.07
C GLY A 123 -10.33 -4.65 10.25
N TYR A 124 -9.29 -3.81 10.17
CA TYR A 124 -8.37 -3.57 11.27
C TYR A 124 -9.06 -2.98 12.52
N LEU A 125 -9.86 -1.93 12.36
CA LEU A 125 -10.53 -1.27 13.50
C LEU A 125 -11.56 -2.16 14.20
N LEU A 126 -12.29 -2.99 13.45
CA LEU A 126 -13.24 -3.95 14.04
C LEU A 126 -12.55 -4.94 14.99
N LYS A 127 -11.27 -5.23 14.75
CA LYS A 127 -10.45 -6.09 15.61
C LYS A 127 -9.70 -5.33 16.70
N ASN A 128 -9.56 -4.02 16.54
CA ASN A 128 -8.82 -3.13 17.44
C ASN A 128 -9.69 -1.92 17.85
N PRO A 129 -10.82 -2.13 18.56
CA PRO A 129 -11.80 -1.07 18.82
C PRO A 129 -11.30 0.03 19.77
N SER A 130 -10.22 -0.22 20.51
CA SER A 130 -9.57 0.79 21.37
C SER A 130 -8.68 1.76 20.59
N THR A 131 -8.41 1.49 19.31
CA THR A 131 -7.54 2.31 18.47
C THR A 131 -8.31 3.51 17.91
N ASN A 132 -7.89 4.72 18.30
CA ASN A 132 -8.51 5.98 17.84
C ASN A 132 -7.86 6.54 16.56
N LYS A 133 -6.71 6.00 16.15
CA LYS A 133 -5.95 6.39 14.96
C LYS A 133 -5.29 5.16 14.34
N VAL A 134 -5.39 5.00 13.03
CA VAL A 134 -4.68 3.92 12.34
C VAL A 134 -3.43 4.49 11.70
N TRP A 135 -2.26 4.16 12.25
CA TRP A 135 -0.99 4.54 11.65
C TRP A 135 -0.75 3.75 10.38
N VAL A 136 -0.40 4.46 9.32
CA VAL A 136 -0.21 3.88 7.99
C VAL A 136 1.09 4.38 7.37
N THR A 137 1.74 3.50 6.63
CA THR A 137 2.95 3.85 5.88
C THR A 137 2.85 3.37 4.45
N ASN A 138 3.56 4.05 3.55
CA ASN A 138 3.71 3.68 2.15
C ASN A 138 5.16 3.92 1.74
N ARG A 139 5.70 3.08 0.85
CA ARG A 139 7.05 3.25 0.32
C ARG A 139 7.00 3.12 -1.20
N SER A 140 7.35 4.19 -1.90
CA SER A 140 7.24 4.21 -3.36
C SER A 140 8.16 5.24 -4.03
N SER A 141 8.54 4.96 -5.27
CA SER A 141 9.07 5.93 -6.23
C SER A 141 8.02 6.36 -7.27
N ASN A 142 6.83 5.74 -7.27
CA ASN A 142 5.73 6.08 -8.16
C ASN A 142 4.97 7.30 -7.61
N LEU A 143 5.07 8.43 -8.31
CA LEU A 143 4.53 9.73 -7.88
C LEU A 143 3.01 9.69 -7.76
N SER A 144 2.35 8.92 -8.62
CA SER A 144 0.90 8.72 -8.56
C SER A 144 0.45 8.03 -7.28
N THR A 145 1.20 7.03 -6.82
CA THR A 145 0.96 6.34 -5.54
C THR A 145 1.21 7.27 -4.37
N LEU A 146 2.34 7.99 -4.37
CA LEU A 146 2.70 8.94 -3.32
C LEU A 146 1.64 10.03 -3.15
N GLY A 147 1.17 10.61 -4.25
CA GLY A 147 0.13 11.63 -4.25
C GLY A 147 -1.22 11.12 -3.74
N ARG A 148 -1.65 9.92 -4.17
CA ARG A 148 -2.90 9.31 -3.67
C ARG A 148 -2.85 9.04 -2.18
N PHE A 149 -1.71 8.55 -1.68
CA PHE A 149 -1.51 8.33 -0.25
C PHE A 149 -1.64 9.64 0.53
N ALA A 150 -0.95 10.69 0.09
CA ALA A 150 -0.99 12.02 0.70
C ALA A 150 -2.39 12.67 0.72
N GLN A 151 -3.28 12.28 -0.18
CA GLN A 151 -4.67 12.75 -0.23
C GLN A 151 -5.63 11.94 0.65
N THR A 152 -5.25 10.72 1.02
CA THR A 152 -6.12 9.75 1.70
C THR A 152 -5.77 9.59 3.19
N VAL A 153 -4.58 10.03 3.57
CA VAL A 153 -4.03 9.89 4.91
C VAL A 153 -3.81 11.28 5.51
N ASP A 154 -4.09 11.43 6.80
CA ASP A 154 -3.89 12.69 7.51
C ASP A 154 -2.44 12.78 8.01
N GLU A 155 -1.97 14.03 8.15
CA GLU A 155 -0.68 14.33 8.80
C GLU A 155 0.51 13.61 8.15
N VAL A 156 0.46 13.41 6.83
CA VAL A 156 1.49 12.66 6.10
C VAL A 156 2.80 13.45 6.04
N PHE A 157 3.91 12.78 6.36
CA PHE A 157 5.25 13.23 6.04
C PHE A 157 5.99 12.23 5.13
N PRO A 158 6.63 12.68 4.03
CA PRO A 158 6.54 14.03 3.45
C PRO A 158 5.26 14.20 2.61
N SER A 159 4.68 15.40 2.63
CA SER A 159 3.50 15.75 1.83
C SER A 159 3.43 17.26 1.53
N PRO A 160 2.96 17.66 0.34
CA PRO A 160 2.65 19.06 0.05
C PRO A 160 1.28 19.48 0.61
N SER A 161 0.42 18.50 0.95
CA SER A 161 -0.90 18.74 1.51
C SER A 161 -0.90 18.33 2.98
N HIS A 162 -1.13 19.30 3.86
CA HIS A 162 -1.01 19.15 5.32
C HIS A 162 0.43 18.83 5.77
N PRO A 163 1.43 19.66 5.41
CA PRO A 163 2.82 19.38 5.71
C PRO A 163 3.05 19.38 7.22
N ILE A 164 3.39 18.21 7.77
CA ILE A 164 4.12 18.13 9.03
C ILE A 164 5.60 18.29 8.68
N SER A 165 6.14 19.48 8.83
CA SER A 165 7.57 19.72 8.64
C SER A 165 8.10 20.56 9.80
N PRO A 166 9.06 20.06 10.59
CA PRO A 166 9.73 18.75 10.48
C PRO A 166 8.83 17.55 10.91
N PRO A 167 9.19 16.29 10.57
CA PRO A 167 8.48 15.11 11.06
C PRO A 167 8.45 15.04 12.59
N THR A 168 7.36 14.55 13.17
CA THR A 168 7.29 14.35 14.63
C THR A 168 8.15 13.15 15.07
N SER A 169 8.43 13.05 16.38
CA SER A 169 9.13 11.89 16.95
C SER A 169 8.45 10.56 16.63
N LEU A 170 7.11 10.52 16.62
CA LEU A 170 6.36 9.32 16.23
C LEU A 170 6.58 8.94 14.76
N HIS A 171 6.61 9.91 13.85
CA HIS A 171 6.93 9.65 12.45
C HIS A 171 8.31 9.01 12.32
N VAL A 172 9.31 9.55 13.02
CA VAL A 172 10.68 9.04 13.00
C VAL A 172 10.76 7.64 13.60
N THR A 173 10.10 7.39 14.74
CA THR A 173 10.01 6.05 15.36
C THR A 173 9.42 5.02 14.39
N ILE A 174 8.30 5.35 13.75
CA ILE A 174 7.65 4.47 12.78
C ILE A 174 8.56 4.24 11.56
N ALA A 175 9.14 5.30 11.02
CA ALA A 175 10.02 5.19 9.86
C ALA A 175 11.24 4.29 10.14
N ASN A 176 11.88 4.47 11.29
CA ASN A 176 12.98 3.61 11.74
C ASN A 176 12.54 2.16 11.93
N ALA A 177 11.34 1.92 12.48
CA ALA A 177 10.83 0.56 12.66
C ALA A 177 10.52 -0.14 11.33
N ILE A 178 9.97 0.58 10.34
CA ILE A 178 9.74 0.05 8.99
C ILE A 178 11.07 -0.32 8.33
N ILE A 179 12.09 0.55 8.45
CA ILE A 179 13.36 0.35 7.77
C ILE A 179 14.26 -0.68 8.46
N GLY A 180 14.25 -0.71 9.79
CA GLY A 180 15.00 -1.67 10.60
C GLY A 180 14.34 -3.05 10.67
N SER A 181 13.13 -3.21 10.14
CA SER A 181 12.44 -4.49 10.14
C SER A 181 13.12 -5.48 9.20
N SER A 182 13.55 -6.61 9.76
CA SER A 182 14.04 -7.76 9.00
C SER A 182 12.92 -8.55 8.32
N SER A 183 11.67 -8.08 8.39
CA SER A 183 10.54 -8.77 7.78
C SER A 183 10.68 -8.77 6.26
N ARG A 184 10.86 -9.96 5.69
CA ARG A 184 10.85 -10.19 4.23
C ARG A 184 9.58 -9.62 3.58
N SER A 185 8.48 -9.57 4.33
CA SER A 185 7.21 -8.97 3.90
C SER A 185 7.33 -7.51 3.49
N LEU A 186 8.21 -6.71 4.09
CA LEU A 186 8.35 -5.30 3.74
C LEU A 186 9.23 -5.10 2.50
N ASN A 187 9.97 -6.15 2.09
CA ASN A 187 10.99 -6.11 1.03
C ASN A 187 11.88 -4.89 1.11
N VAL A 188 12.20 -4.56 2.35
CA VAL A 188 13.20 -3.57 2.68
C VAL A 188 14.51 -4.34 2.68
N THR A 189 15.25 -4.29 1.58
CA THR A 189 16.71 -4.33 1.74
C THR A 189 17.04 -3.22 2.73
N PRO A 190 17.83 -3.47 3.80
CA PRO A 190 18.22 -2.43 4.74
C PRO A 190 18.74 -1.23 3.95
N GLY A 191 17.90 -0.21 3.85
CA GLY A 191 18.16 1.00 3.12
C GLY A 191 18.60 2.06 4.11
N GLU A 192 19.41 2.99 3.65
CA GLU A 192 19.79 4.13 4.48
C GLU A 192 18.63 5.13 4.45
N LEU A 193 17.83 5.13 5.51
CA LEU A 193 16.80 6.13 5.76
C LEU A 193 17.48 7.43 6.19
N ASP A 194 17.20 8.51 5.47
CA ASP A 194 17.45 9.86 6.00
C ASP A 194 16.29 10.26 6.91
N PRO A 195 16.47 10.36 8.24
CA PRO A 195 15.38 10.61 9.18
C PRO A 195 14.80 12.03 9.04
N ARG A 196 15.44 12.93 8.30
CA ARG A 196 14.94 14.30 8.07
C ARG A 196 14.07 14.40 6.83
N THR A 197 14.28 13.53 5.85
CA THR A 197 13.60 13.60 4.55
C THR A 197 12.76 12.36 4.23
N PHE A 198 12.93 11.30 5.00
CA PHE A 198 12.33 9.98 4.76
C PHE A 198 12.62 9.42 3.36
N ILE A 199 13.72 9.88 2.76
CA ILE A 199 14.30 9.24 1.60
C ILE A 199 15.00 7.97 2.05
N VAL A 200 14.70 6.87 1.37
CA VAL A 200 15.35 5.58 1.54
C VAL A 200 16.22 5.35 0.32
N ARG A 201 17.54 5.33 0.51
CA ARG A 201 18.53 5.06 -0.55
C ARG A 201 18.79 3.56 -0.68
N LYS A 202 19.35 3.15 -1.83
CA LYS A 202 19.73 1.75 -2.15
C LYS A 202 18.54 0.77 -2.13
N SER A 203 17.38 1.20 -2.65
CA SER A 203 16.19 0.35 -2.73
C SER A 203 16.32 -0.65 -3.89
N LEU A 204 16.41 -1.96 -3.61
CA LEU A 204 16.49 -2.99 -4.66
C LEU A 204 15.15 -3.30 -5.34
N PHE A 205 14.03 -2.77 -4.86
CA PHE A 205 12.71 -3.09 -5.40
C PHE A 205 12.20 -2.06 -6.41
N HIS A 206 11.84 -2.56 -7.59
CA HIS A 206 11.43 -1.79 -8.77
C HIS A 206 10.02 -2.21 -9.21
N ALA A 207 8.98 -1.80 -8.46
CA ALA A 207 7.62 -1.91 -9.00
C ALA A 207 7.34 -0.71 -9.91
N GLY A 208 7.32 -0.94 -11.22
CA GLY A 208 6.61 -0.07 -12.16
C GLY A 208 7.22 1.31 -12.40
N LYS A 209 8.56 1.45 -12.51
CA LYS A 209 9.20 2.69 -13.01
C LYS A 209 8.56 3.21 -14.31
N ASP A 210 8.07 2.29 -15.14
CA ASP A 210 7.41 2.60 -16.41
C ASP A 210 5.91 2.93 -16.28
N GLU A 211 5.26 2.76 -15.11
CA GLU A 211 3.84 3.15 -14.95
C GLU A 211 3.66 4.66 -14.89
N ASP A 212 4.57 5.40 -14.26
CA ASP A 212 4.39 6.85 -14.06
C ASP A 212 4.59 7.64 -15.37
N GLN A 213 5.43 7.14 -16.29
CA GLN A 213 5.54 7.67 -17.66
C GLN A 213 4.31 7.35 -18.52
N ARG A 214 3.53 6.32 -18.15
CA ARG A 214 2.31 5.92 -18.87
C ARG A 214 1.05 6.56 -18.31
N ASN A 215 1.11 7.20 -17.15
CA ASN A 215 -0.05 7.73 -16.44
C ASN A 215 -0.15 9.26 -16.51
N ASP A 216 0.00 9.82 -17.72
CA ASP A 216 -0.22 11.25 -18.01
C ASP A 216 -1.51 11.77 -17.37
N ARG A 217 -2.56 10.93 -17.33
CA ARG A 217 -3.85 11.23 -16.71
C ARG A 217 -3.74 11.60 -15.23
N TYR A 218 -2.87 10.95 -14.46
CA TYR A 218 -2.66 11.32 -13.05
C TYR A 218 -1.91 12.65 -12.92
N HIS A 219 -0.87 12.87 -13.73
CA HIS A 219 -0.16 14.14 -13.79
C HIS A 219 -1.12 15.31 -14.08
N TYR A 220 -2.01 15.16 -15.07
CA TYR A 220 -3.04 16.15 -15.36
C TYR A 220 -4.04 16.34 -14.22
N SER A 221 -4.39 15.28 -13.50
CA SER A 221 -5.39 15.34 -12.43
C SER A 221 -4.84 15.96 -11.13
N ASN A 222 -3.54 15.82 -10.84
CA ASN A 222 -2.90 16.28 -9.60
C ASN A 222 -1.48 16.84 -9.83
N PRO A 223 -1.32 17.90 -10.64
CA PRO A 223 0.00 18.40 -11.05
C PRO A 223 0.86 18.83 -9.85
N LYS A 224 0.27 19.50 -8.86
CA LYS A 224 0.99 19.94 -7.65
C LYS A 224 1.60 18.79 -6.84
N MET A 225 0.90 17.67 -6.71
CA MET A 225 1.41 16.49 -6.00
C MET A 225 2.59 15.88 -6.75
N TRP A 226 2.42 15.76 -8.07
CA TRP A 226 3.43 15.21 -8.94
C TRP A 226 4.71 16.06 -8.94
N GLU A 227 4.58 17.37 -9.11
CA GLU A 227 5.68 18.34 -9.06
C GLU A 227 6.42 18.28 -7.72
N PHE A 228 5.69 18.26 -6.61
CA PHE A 228 6.28 18.16 -5.28
C PHE A 228 7.12 16.88 -5.13
N TYR A 229 6.56 15.70 -5.36
CA TYR A 229 7.29 14.45 -5.11
C TYR A 229 8.44 14.24 -6.10
N ARG A 230 8.29 14.71 -7.35
CA ARG A 230 9.39 14.72 -8.31
C ARG A 230 10.53 15.62 -7.87
N GLY A 231 10.23 16.85 -7.47
CA GLY A 231 11.21 17.79 -6.92
C GLY A 231 11.86 17.22 -5.65
N TYR A 232 11.07 16.64 -4.76
CA TYR A 232 11.52 16.05 -3.50
C TYR A 232 12.53 14.91 -3.71
N LEU A 233 12.24 13.99 -4.64
CA LEU A 233 13.17 12.94 -5.05
C LEU A 233 14.43 13.51 -5.73
N PHE A 234 14.28 14.53 -6.56
CA PHE A 234 15.40 15.15 -7.26
C PHE A 234 16.37 15.85 -6.30
N GLU A 235 15.84 16.56 -5.29
CA GLU A 235 16.64 17.33 -4.32
C GLU A 235 17.28 16.46 -3.24
N ASN A 236 16.57 15.43 -2.77
CA ASN A 236 16.99 14.65 -1.59
C ASN A 236 17.46 13.23 -1.91
N GLY A 237 17.07 12.72 -3.08
CA GLY A 237 17.45 11.40 -3.57
C GLY A 237 18.87 11.35 -4.13
N SER A 238 19.31 10.15 -4.46
CA SER A 238 20.54 9.91 -5.23
C SER A 238 20.18 9.55 -6.67
N LYS A 239 20.95 10.08 -7.64
CA LYS A 239 20.88 9.66 -9.05
C LYS A 239 21.58 8.31 -9.28
N GLU A 240 22.51 7.94 -8.39
CA GLU A 240 23.32 6.72 -8.48
C GLU A 240 22.66 5.55 -7.75
N ASP A 241 22.00 5.83 -6.62
CA ASP A 241 21.28 4.85 -5.82
C ASP A 241 19.77 5.09 -5.93
N GLU A 242 19.04 4.14 -6.52
CA GLU A 242 17.59 4.22 -6.67
C GLU A 242 16.91 4.55 -5.33
N SER A 243 16.41 5.78 -5.26
CA SER A 243 15.84 6.37 -4.05
C SER A 243 14.32 6.30 -4.10
N VAL A 244 13.71 5.95 -2.96
CA VAL A 244 12.26 5.91 -2.78
C VAL A 244 11.86 6.76 -1.59
N ILE A 245 10.62 7.25 -1.58
CA ILE A 245 10.07 8.00 -0.45
C ILE A 245 9.32 7.04 0.46
N LEU A 246 9.62 7.09 1.76
CA LEU A 246 8.78 6.52 2.80
C LEU A 246 7.82 7.61 3.30
N GLN A 247 6.53 7.35 3.20
CA GLN A 247 5.50 8.20 3.77
C GLN A 247 4.98 7.57 5.05
N VAL A 248 4.81 8.40 6.08
CA VAL A 248 4.20 8.03 7.36
C VAL A 248 3.08 9.02 7.65
N GLY A 249 1.93 8.52 8.09
CA GLY A 249 0.82 9.34 8.56
C GLY A 249 -0.20 8.48 9.30
N HIS A 250 -1.38 9.03 9.58
CA HIS A 250 -2.45 8.27 10.22
C HIS A 250 -3.82 8.58 9.61
N ILE A 251 -4.74 7.64 9.82
CA ILE A 251 -6.15 7.83 9.48
C ILE A 251 -6.85 8.31 10.73
N SER A 252 -7.26 9.58 10.72
CA SER A 252 -8.00 10.19 11.83
C SER A 252 -9.47 9.76 11.87
N PRO A 253 -10.20 9.99 12.97
CA PRO A 253 -11.64 9.75 13.04
C PRO A 253 -12.45 10.46 11.93
N ARG A 254 -11.99 11.64 11.48
CA ARG A 254 -12.60 12.34 10.35
C ARG A 254 -12.44 11.53 9.07
N MET A 255 -11.24 11.04 8.79
CA MET A 255 -10.98 10.24 7.61
C MET A 255 -11.71 8.89 7.67
N LEU A 256 -11.88 8.33 8.87
CA LEU A 256 -12.76 7.16 9.05
C LEU A 256 -14.18 7.44 8.60
N TYR A 257 -14.77 8.60 8.92
CA TYR A 257 -16.09 8.95 8.42
C TYR A 257 -16.17 8.97 6.88
N VAL A 258 -15.13 9.50 6.22
CA VAL A 258 -15.02 9.51 4.76
C VAL A 258 -14.92 8.08 4.21
N LEU A 259 -14.07 7.24 4.80
CA LEU A 259 -13.94 5.83 4.42
C LEU A 259 -15.25 5.06 4.65
N ARG A 260 -16.03 5.42 5.69
CA ARG A 260 -17.36 4.84 5.94
C ARG A 260 -18.30 5.14 4.79
N ALA A 261 -18.34 6.40 4.38
CA ALA A 261 -19.18 6.86 3.29
C ALA A 261 -18.79 6.14 1.99
N ILE A 262 -17.50 5.90 1.76
CA ILE A 262 -17.01 5.08 0.63
C ILE A 262 -17.55 3.65 0.74
N MET A 263 -17.41 2.97 1.88
CA MET A 263 -17.91 1.60 2.07
C MET A 263 -19.42 1.47 1.86
N LEU A 264 -20.18 2.51 2.19
CA LEU A 264 -21.64 2.55 2.01
C LEU A 264 -22.05 3.04 0.61
N ALA A 265 -21.15 3.71 -0.11
CA ALA A 265 -21.39 4.14 -1.46
C ALA A 265 -21.48 2.92 -2.38
N LYS A 266 -22.31 3.04 -3.41
CA LYS A 266 -22.46 1.99 -4.40
C LYS A 266 -21.26 2.03 -5.36
N LEU A 267 -20.48 0.93 -5.41
CA LEU A 267 -19.57 0.61 -6.52
C LEU A 267 -20.31 0.56 -7.86
#